data_AF-A0A8H7B8N6-F1
#
_entry.id   AF-A0A8H7B8N6-F1
#
_cell.length_a   1.000
_cell.length_b   1.000
_cell.length_c   1.000
_cell.angle_alpha   90.00
_cell.angle_beta   90.00
_cell.angle_gamma   90.00
#
_symmetry.space_group_name_H-M   'P 1'
#
loop_
_entity.id
_entity.type
_entity.pdbx_description
1 polymer ?
#
loop_
_entity_poly.entity_id
_entity_poly.type
_entity_poly.pdbx_seq_one_letter_code
_entity_poly.pdbx_strand_id
1 'polypeptide(L)'
;MADEKKEQAKRVAAENGVVNPSGAMIAAFAPMYLAAIPVTSYLTKPNSVMQSLVHALIKLIPGVTTTAITSGRAIPALSAIYLFWTFGASGALSAAGQAMGREEGLDIEHSRKHVHKLDGLPLRLRSAHYALMENFPAFALAAALAQVLAPQDAQVVNLLGYHVIAKLLVHYPSYLSNIALPRTAAHVTATAALINICWRLAAGN
;
A
#
# COMPACT_ATOMS: atom_id res chain seq x y z
N MET A 1 -0.59 -45.96 2.34
CA MET A 1 -0.43 -45.26 1.04
C MET A 1 -0.81 -43.77 1.08
N ALA A 2 -2.05 -43.37 1.34
CA ALA A 2 -2.42 -41.93 1.39
C ALA A 2 -1.88 -41.22 2.64
N ASP A 3 -1.96 -41.86 3.80
CA ASP A 3 -1.46 -41.30 5.06
C ASP A 3 0.08 -41.23 5.13
N GLU A 4 0.77 -42.23 4.59
CA GLU A 4 2.25 -42.23 4.46
C GLU A 4 2.75 -41.08 3.58
N LYS A 5 2.07 -40.81 2.45
CA LYS A 5 2.39 -39.68 1.58
C LYS A 5 2.17 -38.33 2.27
N LYS A 6 1.12 -38.24 3.10
CA LYS A 6 0.81 -37.04 3.89
C LYS A 6 1.85 -36.80 4.99
N GLU A 7 2.30 -37.86 5.67
CA GLU A 7 3.39 -37.76 6.65
C GLU A 7 4.73 -37.41 6.01
N GLN A 8 5.06 -38.01 4.88
CA GLN A 8 6.28 -37.69 4.14
C GLN A 8 6.28 -36.22 3.69
N ALA A 9 5.15 -35.71 3.17
CA ALA A 9 5.02 -34.31 2.80
C ALA A 9 5.19 -33.36 4.00
N LYS A 10 4.66 -33.72 5.18
CA LYS A 10 4.87 -32.94 6.41
C LYS A 10 6.33 -32.96 6.87
N ARG A 11 7.02 -34.10 6.77
CA ARG A 11 8.44 -34.22 7.14
C ARG A 11 9.31 -33.37 6.23
N VAL A 12 9.13 -33.47 4.91
CA VAL A 12 9.85 -32.63 3.93
C VAL A 12 9.54 -31.16 4.14
N ALA A 13 8.29 -30.79 4.43
CA ALA A 13 7.94 -29.41 4.75
C ALA A 13 8.67 -28.91 6.02
N ALA A 14 8.72 -29.72 7.08
CA ALA A 14 9.43 -29.38 8.31
C ALA A 14 10.96 -29.28 8.11
N GLU A 15 11.55 -30.16 7.30
CA GLU A 15 12.97 -30.09 6.89
C GLU A 15 13.29 -28.78 6.15
N ASN A 16 12.32 -28.25 5.40
CA ASN A 16 12.40 -26.95 4.74
C ASN A 16 12.00 -25.76 5.65
N GLY A 17 11.87 -25.98 6.97
CA GLY A 17 11.50 -24.94 7.93
C GLY A 17 10.04 -24.49 7.89
N VAL A 18 9.16 -25.21 7.18
CA VAL A 18 7.73 -24.88 7.08
C VAL A 18 7.00 -25.37 8.32
N VAL A 19 6.84 -24.49 9.30
CA VAL A 19 6.12 -24.76 10.56
C VAL A 19 4.59 -24.78 10.37
N ASN A 20 4.07 -23.98 9.42
CA ASN A 20 2.64 -23.94 9.08
C ASN A 20 2.42 -24.03 7.56
N PRO A 21 2.20 -25.24 7.01
CA PRO A 21 1.97 -25.43 5.57
C PRO A 21 0.76 -24.68 5.01
N SER A 22 -0.25 -24.38 5.84
CA SER A 22 -1.41 -23.61 5.40
C SER A 22 -1.05 -22.16 5.03
N GLY A 23 0.07 -21.65 5.54
CA GLY A 23 0.60 -20.33 5.17
C GLY A 23 0.96 -20.23 3.68
N ALA A 24 1.30 -21.35 3.03
CA ALA A 24 1.55 -21.38 1.59
C ALA A 24 0.32 -20.96 0.76
N MET A 25 -0.89 -21.12 1.28
CA MET A 25 -2.11 -20.67 0.62
C MET A 25 -2.16 -19.15 0.44
N ILE A 26 -1.40 -18.37 1.22
CA ILE A 26 -1.30 -16.92 1.03
C ILE A 26 -0.68 -16.58 -0.34
N ALA A 27 0.17 -17.45 -0.90
CA ALA A 27 0.71 -17.24 -2.25
C ALA A 27 -0.38 -17.19 -3.33
N ALA A 28 -1.56 -17.78 -3.08
CA ALA A 28 -2.71 -17.70 -3.99
C ALA A 28 -3.28 -16.27 -4.14
N PHE A 29 -2.85 -15.29 -3.33
CA PHE A 29 -3.18 -13.89 -3.55
C PHE A 29 -2.42 -13.26 -4.73
N ALA A 30 -1.31 -13.85 -5.20
CA ALA A 30 -0.56 -13.32 -6.33
C ALA A 30 -1.42 -13.09 -7.60
N PRO A 31 -2.22 -14.06 -8.09
CA PRO A 31 -3.11 -13.82 -9.23
C PRO A 31 -4.23 -12.80 -8.94
N MET A 32 -4.58 -12.56 -7.67
CA MET A 32 -5.63 -11.60 -7.32
C MET A 32 -5.27 -10.16 -7.68
N TYR A 33 -3.97 -9.82 -7.67
CA TYR A 33 -3.52 -8.51 -8.12
C TYR A 33 -3.86 -8.26 -9.60
N LEU A 34 -3.71 -9.28 -10.45
CA LEU A 34 -4.06 -9.18 -11.86
C LEU A 34 -5.59 -9.21 -12.07
N ALA A 35 -6.29 -10.07 -11.33
CA ALA A 35 -7.75 -10.18 -11.41
C ALA A 35 -8.46 -8.89 -10.95
N ALA A 36 -7.82 -8.05 -10.14
CA ALA A 36 -8.35 -6.76 -9.70
C ALA A 36 -8.14 -5.62 -10.71
N ILE A 37 -7.38 -5.81 -11.80
CA ILE A 37 -7.12 -4.78 -12.82
C ILE A 37 -8.41 -4.25 -13.48
N PRO A 38 -9.38 -5.10 -13.90
CA PRO A 38 -10.65 -4.61 -14.45
C PRO A 38 -11.44 -3.77 -13.45
N VAL A 39 -11.44 -4.17 -12.17
CA VAL A 39 -12.13 -3.45 -11.09
C VAL A 39 -11.51 -2.07 -10.89
N THR A 40 -10.19 -1.99 -10.77
CA THR A 40 -9.50 -0.69 -10.64
C THR A 40 -9.78 0.19 -11.86
N SER A 41 -9.69 -0.36 -13.08
CA SER A 41 -9.99 0.38 -14.30
C SER A 41 -11.41 0.95 -14.33
N TYR A 42 -12.40 0.16 -13.91
CA TYR A 42 -13.80 0.58 -13.84
C TYR A 42 -14.02 1.70 -12.82
N LEU A 43 -13.43 1.58 -11.63
CA LEU A 43 -13.55 2.58 -10.57
C LEU A 43 -12.87 3.90 -10.94
N THR A 44 -11.76 3.85 -11.68
CA THR A 44 -10.91 5.01 -11.98
C THR A 44 -11.19 5.63 -13.35
N LYS A 45 -12.22 5.18 -14.07
CA LYS A 45 -12.62 5.74 -15.38
C LYS A 45 -12.78 7.27 -15.32
N PRO A 46 -12.47 8.01 -16.39
CA PRO A 46 -12.71 9.45 -16.41
C PRO A 46 -14.17 9.80 -16.07
N ASN A 47 -14.37 10.92 -15.38
CA ASN A 47 -15.65 11.40 -14.86
C ASN A 47 -16.27 10.48 -13.79
N SER A 48 -15.49 9.60 -13.15
CA SER A 48 -15.98 8.78 -12.03
C SER A 48 -15.96 9.53 -10.69
N VAL A 49 -16.65 8.97 -9.70
CA VAL A 49 -16.55 9.42 -8.29
C VAL A 49 -15.10 9.39 -7.80
N MET A 50 -14.32 8.41 -8.24
CA MET A 50 -12.90 8.33 -7.86
C MET A 50 -12.13 9.54 -8.35
N GLN A 51 -12.37 10.01 -9.58
CA GLN A 51 -11.73 11.23 -10.07
C GLN A 51 -12.02 12.45 -9.19
N SER A 52 -13.28 12.61 -8.79
CA SER A 52 -13.67 13.68 -7.87
C SER A 52 -12.97 13.57 -6.51
N LEU A 53 -12.84 12.35 -5.97
CA LEU A 53 -12.10 12.10 -4.72
C LEU A 53 -10.61 12.41 -4.87
N VAL A 54 -9.99 12.04 -5.99
CA VAL A 54 -8.59 12.35 -6.30
C VAL A 54 -8.37 13.86 -6.39
N HIS A 55 -9.27 14.57 -7.07
CA HIS A 55 -9.23 16.03 -7.12
C HIS A 55 -9.39 16.67 -5.74
N ALA A 56 -10.29 16.15 -4.91
CA ALA A 56 -10.48 16.62 -3.53
C ALA A 56 -9.23 16.38 -2.67
N LEU A 57 -8.61 15.21 -2.82
CA LEU A 57 -7.37 14.86 -2.12
C LEU A 57 -6.21 15.80 -2.51
N ILE A 58 -6.04 16.07 -3.82
CA ILE A 58 -4.99 16.97 -4.31
C ILE A 58 -5.16 18.39 -3.77
N LYS A 59 -6.40 18.86 -3.59
CA LYS A 59 -6.71 20.18 -3.01
C LYS A 59 -6.34 20.31 -1.53
N LEU A 60 -5.98 19.22 -0.84
CA LEU A 60 -5.47 19.31 0.53
C LEU A 60 -4.06 19.90 0.60
N ILE A 61 -3.33 19.96 -0.53
CA ILE A 61 -2.00 20.56 -0.55
C ILE A 61 -2.12 22.08 -0.61
N PRO A 62 -1.54 22.81 0.37
CA PRO A 62 -1.52 24.27 0.34
C PRO A 62 -0.93 24.81 -0.96
N GLY A 63 -1.61 25.78 -1.58
CA GLY A 63 -1.16 26.42 -2.82
C GLY A 63 -1.51 25.69 -4.12
N VAL A 64 -2.12 24.50 -4.05
CA VAL A 64 -2.58 23.77 -5.25
C VAL A 64 -3.99 24.24 -5.65
N THR A 65 -4.11 24.85 -6.83
CA THR A 65 -5.39 25.31 -7.40
C THR A 65 -5.95 24.31 -8.40
N THR A 66 -7.20 24.51 -8.84
CA THR A 66 -7.84 23.68 -9.87
C THR A 66 -7.02 23.64 -11.18
N THR A 67 -6.34 24.73 -11.52
CA THR A 67 -5.43 24.82 -12.68
C THR A 67 -4.24 23.88 -12.57
N ALA A 68 -3.76 23.58 -11.36
CA ALA A 68 -2.68 22.62 -11.15
C ALA A 68 -3.11 21.18 -11.49
N ILE A 69 -4.38 20.84 -11.26
CA ILE A 69 -4.92 19.51 -11.57
C ILE A 69 -4.94 19.29 -13.09
N THR A 70 -5.32 20.29 -13.87
CA THR A 70 -5.44 20.19 -15.33
C THR A 70 -4.13 20.43 -16.09
N SER A 71 -3.09 20.95 -15.44
CA SER A 71 -1.78 21.27 -16.07
C SER A 71 -0.72 20.18 -15.90
N GLY A 72 -1.11 18.95 -15.55
CA GLY A 72 -0.17 17.84 -15.33
C GLY A 72 0.59 17.92 -14.02
N ARG A 73 0.14 18.72 -13.04
CA ARG A 73 0.71 18.78 -11.69
C ARG A 73 -0.04 17.90 -10.67
N ALA A 74 -0.99 17.09 -11.13
CA ALA A 74 -1.71 16.14 -10.29
C ALA A 74 -0.80 15.03 -9.72
N ILE A 75 0.09 14.46 -10.54
CA ILE A 75 0.98 13.37 -10.11
C ILE A 75 2.01 13.83 -9.05
N PRO A 76 2.69 14.98 -9.21
CA PRO A 76 3.59 15.49 -8.17
C PRO A 76 2.84 15.82 -6.88
N ALA A 77 1.61 16.32 -6.96
CA ALA A 77 0.77 16.56 -5.79
C ALA A 77 0.45 15.24 -5.06
N LEU A 78 -0.03 14.22 -5.77
CA LEU A 78 -0.27 12.89 -5.19
C LEU A 78 0.99 12.29 -4.58
N SER A 79 2.14 12.48 -5.23
CA SER A 79 3.44 12.01 -4.75
C SER A 79 3.83 12.71 -3.45
N ALA A 80 3.62 14.04 -3.35
CA ALA A 80 3.90 14.79 -2.13
C ALA A 80 3.03 14.33 -0.96
N ILE A 81 1.74 14.10 -1.17
CA ILE A 81 0.82 13.57 -0.15
C ILE A 81 1.28 12.20 0.32
N TYR A 82 1.56 11.29 -0.61
CA TYR A 82 1.92 9.92 -0.25
C TYR A 82 3.30 9.84 0.42
N LEU A 83 4.26 10.66 -0.02
CA LEU A 83 5.57 10.79 0.62
C LEU A 83 5.44 11.33 2.04
N PHE A 84 4.70 12.42 2.23
CA PHE A 84 4.45 12.99 3.56
C PHE A 84 3.84 11.96 4.49
N TRP A 85 2.83 11.22 4.04
CA TRP A 85 2.19 10.24 4.90
C TRP A 85 3.08 9.01 5.19
N THR A 86 3.80 8.52 4.18
CA THR A 86 4.66 7.34 4.29
C THR A 86 5.86 7.61 5.21
N PHE A 87 6.55 8.73 5.05
CA PHE A 87 7.80 9.00 5.78
C PHE A 87 7.62 9.96 6.95
N GLY A 88 6.76 10.96 6.81
CA GLY A 88 6.49 11.93 7.87
C GLY A 88 5.49 11.40 8.89
N ALA A 89 4.21 11.36 8.52
CA ALA A 89 3.12 11.09 9.46
C ALA A 89 3.20 9.67 10.05
N SER A 90 3.24 8.63 9.21
CA SER A 90 3.29 7.25 9.71
C SER A 90 4.63 6.89 10.37
N GLY A 91 5.74 7.54 9.98
CA GLY A 91 7.03 7.41 10.65
C GLY A 91 6.98 7.92 12.10
N ALA A 92 6.41 9.13 12.30
CA ALA A 92 6.18 9.68 13.62
C ALA A 92 5.24 8.81 14.47
N LEU A 93 4.15 8.31 13.88
CA LEU A 93 3.23 7.39 14.55
C LEU A 93 3.88 6.05 14.91
N SER A 94 4.79 5.54 14.08
CA SER A 94 5.59 4.34 14.37
C SER A 94 6.58 4.56 15.51
N ALA A 95 7.22 5.73 15.58
CA ALA A 95 8.09 6.11 16.69
C ALA A 95 7.28 6.25 18.00
N ALA A 96 6.11 6.89 17.94
CA ALA A 96 5.18 6.97 19.07
C ALA A 96 4.71 5.57 19.51
N GLY A 97 4.40 4.68 18.56
CA GLY A 97 4.09 3.28 18.82
C GLY A 97 5.20 2.57 19.60
N GLN A 98 6.44 2.73 19.17
CA GLN A 98 7.60 2.16 19.88
C GLN A 98 7.77 2.73 21.29
N ALA A 99 7.54 4.03 21.48
CA ALA A 99 7.55 4.67 22.80
C ALA A 99 6.45 4.11 23.72
N MET A 100 5.24 3.93 23.19
CA MET A 100 4.11 3.35 23.94
C MET A 100 4.30 1.88 24.31
N GLY A 101 5.18 1.16 23.60
CA GLY A 101 5.48 -0.23 23.90
C GLY A 101 6.42 -0.44 25.09
N ARG A 102 6.85 0.63 25.78
CA ARG A 102 7.89 0.59 26.80
C ARG A 102 7.68 1.59 27.92
N GLU A 103 8.02 1.18 29.15
CA GLU A 103 7.97 2.06 30.33
C GLU A 103 9.01 3.18 30.25
N GLU A 104 10.19 2.91 29.68
CA GLU A 104 11.26 3.90 29.55
C GLU A 104 11.08 4.83 28.34
N GLY A 105 9.99 4.67 27.57
CA GLY A 105 9.73 5.41 26.35
C GLY A 105 10.60 4.99 25.16
N LEU A 106 10.84 5.92 24.23
CA LEU A 106 11.58 5.67 23.00
C LEU A 106 13.09 5.61 23.27
N ASP A 107 13.73 4.49 22.92
CA ASP A 107 15.18 4.37 22.88
C ASP A 107 15.69 4.81 21.51
N ILE A 108 16.29 6.00 21.50
CA ILE A 108 16.82 6.62 20.28
C ILE A 108 18.16 6.00 19.89
N GLU A 109 18.96 5.58 20.86
CA GLU A 109 20.28 4.97 20.65
C GLU A 109 20.16 3.60 19.96
N HIS A 110 19.14 2.81 20.34
CA HIS A 110 18.92 1.46 19.79
C HIS A 110 17.45 1.23 19.39
N SER A 111 16.90 2.11 18.55
CA SER A 111 15.50 2.09 18.10
C SER A 111 14.97 0.73 17.62
N ARG A 112 15.83 -0.13 17.05
CA ARG A 112 15.41 -1.44 16.52
C ARG A 112 15.53 -2.60 17.51
N LYS A 113 16.22 -2.42 18.63
CA LYS A 113 16.55 -3.50 19.58
C LYS A 113 15.31 -4.18 20.16
N HIS A 114 14.25 -3.40 20.40
CA HIS A 114 13.08 -3.84 21.15
C HIS A 114 11.84 -4.14 20.29
N VAL A 115 11.99 -4.13 18.96
CA VAL A 115 10.86 -4.31 18.03
C VAL A 115 10.14 -5.65 18.24
N HIS A 116 10.88 -6.71 18.57
CA HIS A 116 10.32 -8.04 18.82
C HIS A 116 9.45 -8.13 20.09
N LYS A 117 9.49 -7.10 20.95
CA LYS A 117 8.68 -7.03 22.18
C LYS A 117 7.37 -6.27 21.99
N LEU A 118 7.16 -5.63 20.84
CA LEU A 118 5.95 -4.87 20.58
C LEU A 118 4.77 -5.80 20.37
N ASP A 119 3.64 -5.47 20.97
CA ASP A 119 2.35 -6.12 20.74
C ASP A 119 1.23 -5.05 20.65
N GLY A 120 0.01 -5.47 20.32
CA GLY A 120 -1.18 -4.63 20.32
C GLY A 120 -1.07 -3.42 19.39
N LEU A 121 -1.53 -2.26 19.86
CA LEU A 121 -1.51 -1.01 19.08
C LEU A 121 -0.07 -0.54 18.74
N PRO A 122 0.92 -0.55 19.67
CA PRO A 122 2.33 -0.29 19.36
C PRO A 122 2.85 -1.07 18.15
N LEU A 123 2.61 -2.38 18.12
CA LEU A 123 2.99 -3.24 17.00
C LEU A 123 2.25 -2.84 15.72
N ARG A 124 0.94 -2.61 15.78
CA ARG A 124 0.14 -2.23 14.61
C ARG A 124 0.58 -0.90 14.00
N LEU A 125 0.93 0.10 14.80
CA LEU A 125 1.45 1.39 14.31
C LEU A 125 2.76 1.22 13.54
N ARG A 126 3.69 0.44 14.11
CA ARG A 126 4.96 0.14 13.46
C ARG A 126 4.75 -0.66 12.18
N SER A 127 3.96 -1.73 12.24
CA SER A 127 3.71 -2.59 11.08
C SER A 127 2.94 -1.88 9.97
N ALA A 128 2.01 -0.97 10.29
CA ALA A 128 1.31 -0.16 9.31
C ALA A 128 2.26 0.81 8.57
N HIS A 129 3.21 1.43 9.28
CA HIS A 129 4.25 2.25 8.64
C HIS A 129 5.13 1.43 7.70
N TYR A 130 5.57 0.24 8.13
CA TYR A 130 6.35 -0.66 7.26
C TYR A 130 5.56 -1.11 6.04
N ALA A 131 4.27 -1.40 6.18
CA ALA A 131 3.42 -1.74 5.04
C ALA A 131 3.35 -0.60 4.01
N LEU A 132 3.40 0.68 4.42
CA LEU A 132 3.50 1.81 3.49
C LEU A 132 4.89 1.89 2.84
N MET A 133 5.96 1.78 3.65
CA MET A 133 7.35 1.78 3.19
C MET A 133 7.61 0.71 2.12
N GLU A 134 7.07 -0.50 2.30
CA GLU A 134 7.23 -1.62 1.36
C GLU A 134 6.54 -1.38 0.01
N ASN A 135 5.46 -0.58 0.00
CA ASN A 135 4.71 -0.28 -1.22
C ASN A 135 5.22 1.00 -1.92
N PHE A 136 5.93 1.85 -1.20
CA PHE A 136 6.38 3.14 -1.73
C PHE A 136 7.26 3.04 -2.98
N PRO A 137 8.25 2.13 -3.10
CA PRO A 137 9.06 2.02 -4.31
C PRO A 137 8.25 1.73 -5.57
N ALA A 138 7.25 0.85 -5.47
CA ALA A 138 6.37 0.54 -6.60
C ALA A 138 5.52 1.75 -7.00
N PHE A 139 5.00 2.49 -6.01
CA PHE A 139 4.29 3.75 -6.28
C PHE A 139 5.20 4.78 -6.95
N ALA A 140 6.41 4.98 -6.41
CA ALA A 140 7.37 5.96 -6.92
C ALA A 140 7.77 5.67 -8.37
N LEU A 141 8.00 4.40 -8.71
CA LEU A 141 8.25 3.97 -10.08
C LEU A 141 7.07 4.30 -11.00
N ALA A 142 5.85 3.89 -10.62
CA ALA A 142 4.66 4.12 -11.42
C ALA A 142 4.37 5.62 -11.60
N ALA A 143 4.51 6.42 -10.55
CA ALA A 143 4.32 7.87 -10.57
C ALA A 143 5.37 8.56 -11.46
N ALA A 144 6.65 8.16 -11.37
CA ALA A 144 7.71 8.71 -12.20
C ALA A 144 7.49 8.39 -13.68
N LEU A 145 7.17 7.13 -14.02
CA LEU A 145 6.86 6.74 -15.39
C LEU A 145 5.63 7.47 -15.92
N ALA A 146 4.56 7.55 -15.13
CA ALA A 146 3.34 8.26 -15.50
C ALA A 146 3.58 9.76 -15.74
N GLN A 147 4.40 10.41 -14.90
CA GLN A 147 4.75 11.82 -15.07
C GLN A 147 5.51 12.10 -16.36
N VAL A 148 6.34 11.16 -16.81
CA VAL A 148 7.13 11.30 -18.03
C VAL A 148 6.30 10.98 -19.27
N LEU A 149 5.52 9.90 -19.22
CA LEU A 149 4.87 9.33 -20.41
C LEU A 149 3.43 9.81 -20.61
N ALA A 150 2.68 10.02 -19.53
CA ALA A 150 1.24 10.31 -19.60
C ALA A 150 0.76 11.26 -18.47
N PRO A 151 1.36 12.45 -18.30
CA PRO A 151 1.10 13.33 -17.15
C PRO A 151 -0.32 13.93 -17.11
N GLN A 152 -1.05 13.89 -18.22
CA GLN A 152 -2.39 14.45 -18.36
C GLN A 152 -3.46 13.37 -18.61
N ASP A 153 -3.07 12.09 -18.63
CA ASP A 153 -4.02 11.00 -18.79
C ASP A 153 -4.85 10.86 -17.50
N ALA A 154 -6.13 11.17 -17.60
CA ALA A 154 -7.04 11.14 -16.45
C ALA A 154 -7.15 9.73 -15.83
N GLN A 155 -7.13 8.67 -16.64
CA GLN A 155 -7.18 7.30 -16.14
C GLN A 155 -5.94 6.97 -15.30
N VAL A 156 -4.75 7.33 -15.79
CA VAL A 156 -3.48 7.08 -15.09
C VAL A 156 -3.42 7.89 -13.79
N VAL A 157 -3.79 9.17 -13.84
CA VAL A 157 -3.88 10.04 -12.65
C VAL A 157 -4.88 9.46 -11.64
N ASN A 158 -6.04 8.99 -12.08
CA ASN A 158 -7.05 8.41 -11.21
C ASN A 158 -6.59 7.08 -10.59
N LEU A 159 -5.83 6.25 -11.32
CA LEU A 159 -5.23 5.02 -10.78
C LEU A 159 -4.19 5.33 -9.69
N LEU A 160 -3.32 6.33 -9.90
CA LEU A 160 -2.37 6.77 -8.88
C LEU A 160 -3.10 7.32 -7.65
N GLY A 161 -4.11 8.16 -7.88
CA GLY A 161 -4.90 8.72 -6.80
C GLY A 161 -5.70 7.65 -6.04
N TYR A 162 -6.22 6.64 -6.74
CA TYR A 162 -6.86 5.48 -6.12
C TYR A 162 -5.88 4.72 -5.21
N HIS A 163 -4.65 4.49 -5.65
CA HIS A 163 -3.63 3.87 -4.80
C HIS A 163 -3.44 4.67 -3.50
N VAL A 164 -3.25 5.98 -3.61
CA VAL A 164 -3.07 6.86 -2.44
C VAL A 164 -4.28 6.79 -1.52
N ILE A 165 -5.50 6.94 -2.05
CA ILE A 165 -6.74 6.85 -1.26
C ILE A 165 -6.88 5.49 -0.57
N ALA A 166 -6.71 4.39 -1.32
CA ALA A 166 -6.86 3.05 -0.79
C ALA A 166 -5.81 2.75 0.30
N LYS A 167 -4.55 3.17 0.12
CA LYS A 167 -3.50 2.98 1.13
C LYS A 167 -3.72 3.86 2.37
N LEU A 168 -4.04 5.14 2.17
CA LEU A 168 -4.06 6.12 3.26
C LEU A 168 -5.39 6.15 4.01
N LEU A 169 -6.52 6.03 3.32
CA LEU A 169 -7.85 6.21 3.89
C LEU A 169 -8.55 4.89 4.24
N VAL A 170 -8.09 3.75 3.69
CA VAL A 170 -8.70 2.44 3.96
C VAL A 170 -7.70 1.48 4.59
N HIS A 171 -6.59 1.18 3.92
CA HIS A 171 -5.62 0.20 4.37
C HIS A 171 -5.00 0.59 5.72
N TYR A 172 -4.45 1.81 5.83
CA TYR A 172 -3.77 2.26 7.04
C TYR A 172 -4.71 2.32 8.26
N PRO A 173 -5.90 2.94 8.22
CA PRO A 173 -6.86 2.90 9.34
C PRO A 173 -7.31 1.48 9.67
N SER A 174 -7.60 0.64 8.67
CA SER A 174 -7.97 -0.77 8.90
C SER A 174 -6.84 -1.56 9.55
N TYR A 175 -5.58 -1.20 9.27
CA TYR A 175 -4.41 -1.76 9.94
C TYR A 175 -4.41 -1.43 11.42
N LEU A 176 -4.61 -0.15 11.77
CA LEU A 176 -4.59 0.30 13.16
C LEU A 176 -5.77 -0.27 13.97
N SER A 177 -6.95 -0.33 13.35
CA SER A 177 -8.18 -0.89 13.93
C SER A 177 -8.25 -2.42 13.88
N ASN A 178 -7.22 -3.08 13.34
CA ASN A 178 -7.13 -4.54 13.24
C ASN A 178 -8.30 -5.19 12.45
N ILE A 179 -8.80 -4.54 11.40
CA ILE A 179 -9.90 -5.05 10.56
C ILE A 179 -9.31 -5.65 9.28
N ALA A 180 -9.30 -6.99 9.20
CA ALA A 180 -8.54 -7.71 8.18
C ALA A 180 -9.07 -7.54 6.74
N LEU A 181 -10.38 -7.68 6.54
CA LEU A 181 -10.99 -7.70 5.21
C LEU A 181 -10.78 -6.39 4.41
N PRO A 182 -11.14 -5.19 4.92
CA PRO A 182 -10.88 -3.94 4.22
C PRO A 182 -9.37 -3.66 4.07
N ARG A 183 -8.55 -4.05 5.06
CA ARG A 183 -7.08 -3.94 4.96
C ARG A 183 -6.54 -4.72 3.76
N THR A 184 -6.94 -5.98 3.61
CA THR A 184 -6.49 -6.85 2.53
C THR A 184 -7.05 -6.40 1.19
N ALA A 185 -8.35 -6.11 1.10
CA ALA A 185 -8.98 -5.64 -0.14
C ALA A 185 -8.30 -4.35 -0.65
N ALA A 186 -8.14 -3.35 0.22
CA ALA A 186 -7.46 -2.10 -0.14
C ALA A 186 -6.00 -2.32 -0.53
N HIS A 187 -5.29 -3.25 0.12
CA HIS A 187 -3.92 -3.57 -0.26
C HIS A 187 -3.84 -4.20 -1.66
N VAL A 188 -4.70 -5.19 -1.95
CA VAL A 188 -4.72 -5.89 -3.23
C VAL A 188 -5.08 -4.94 -4.36
N THR A 189 -6.16 -4.17 -4.22
CA THR A 189 -6.62 -3.27 -5.29
C THR A 189 -5.67 -2.09 -5.49
N ALA A 190 -5.08 -1.53 -4.42
CA ALA A 190 -4.08 -0.46 -4.56
C ALA A 190 -2.83 -0.94 -5.31
N THR A 191 -2.40 -2.17 -5.06
CA THR A 191 -1.24 -2.77 -5.76
C THR A 191 -1.60 -3.08 -7.20
N ALA A 192 -2.79 -3.62 -7.45
CA ALA A 192 -3.33 -3.84 -8.79
C ALA A 192 -3.38 -2.54 -9.62
N ALA A 193 -3.73 -1.41 -9.00
CA ALA A 193 -3.74 -0.11 -9.68
C ALA A 193 -2.34 0.32 -10.17
N LEU A 194 -1.28 0.07 -9.38
CA LEU A 194 0.09 0.35 -9.81
C LEU A 194 0.52 -0.55 -10.96
N ILE A 195 0.21 -1.84 -10.89
CA ILE A 195 0.47 -2.78 -11.98
C ILE A 195 -0.26 -2.34 -13.26
N ASN A 196 -1.53 -1.95 -13.13
CA ASN A 196 -2.36 -1.45 -14.23
C ASN A 196 -1.75 -0.20 -14.89
N ILE A 197 -1.24 0.75 -14.10
CA ILE A 197 -0.52 1.92 -14.63
C ILE A 197 0.68 1.46 -15.46
N CYS A 198 1.58 0.67 -14.88
CA CYS A 198 2.79 0.22 -15.58
C CYS A 198 2.45 -0.57 -16.85
N TRP A 199 1.40 -1.40 -16.82
CA TRP A 199 0.94 -2.14 -17.99
C TRP A 199 0.42 -1.21 -19.09
N ARG A 200 -0.44 -0.24 -18.75
CA ARG A 200 -0.97 0.75 -19.71
C ARG A 200 0.16 1.54 -20.38
N LEU A 201 1.09 2.05 -19.57
CA LEU A 201 2.26 2.79 -20.06
C LEU A 201 3.14 1.92 -20.96
N ALA A 202 3.34 0.64 -20.62
CA ALA A 202 4.11 -0.29 -21.44
C ALA A 202 3.41 -0.63 -22.77
N ALA A 203 2.09 -0.68 -22.78
CA ALA A 203 1.29 -0.94 -23.98
C ALA A 203 1.11 0.29 -24.88
N GLY A 204 1.47 1.49 -24.40
CA GLY A 204 1.23 2.76 -25.09
C GLY A 204 -0.25 3.17 -25.12
N ASN A 205 -1.04 2.72 -24.13
CA ASN A 205 -2.48 2.93 -24.01
C ASN A 205 -2.87 3.81 -22.83
#